data_AF-A0A2M7AW65-F1
#
_entry.id   AF-A0A2M7AW65-F1
#
_cell.length_a   1.000
_cell.length_b   1.000
_cell.length_c   1.000
_cell.angle_alpha   90.00
_cell.angle_beta   90.00
_cell.angle_gamma   90.00
#
_symmetry.space_group_name_H-M   'P 1'
#
loop_
_entity.id
_entity.type
_entity.pdbx_description
1 polymer ?
#
loop_
_entity_poly.entity_id
_entity_poly.type
_entity_poly.pdbx_seq_one_letter_code
_entity_poly.pdbx_strand_id
1 'polypeptide(L)'
;MLRLKNRKFLTGFTLIELLVVIAIIGLLVAIVLVAVNSARIKARDVRRKADLAQFYTALMLYYDDHGYLPSPDSYGENGAGAWDYSTQDPNNNGKYFLEFLEPQYIAKVGLDPINNGVGDVFFGGTGYAYAYYCYTAAWAHPDTFLLGAKLENGNVWWYGGNYIPVKCK
;
A
#
# COMPACT_ATOMS: atom_id res chain seq x y z
N MET A 1 23.95 22.03 -74.06
CA MET A 1 24.15 21.39 -72.74
C MET A 1 23.31 22.16 -71.71
N LEU A 2 22.15 21.63 -71.30
CA LEU A 2 21.19 22.32 -70.42
C LEU A 2 21.53 22.01 -68.95
N ARG A 3 21.82 23.04 -68.15
CA ARG A 3 22.21 22.93 -66.74
C ARG A 3 20.96 23.09 -65.86
N LEU A 4 20.45 21.99 -65.31
CA LEU A 4 19.31 22.00 -64.38
C LEU A 4 19.73 22.64 -63.05
N LYS A 5 19.08 23.76 -62.72
CA LYS A 5 19.31 24.54 -61.50
C LYS A 5 18.50 23.91 -60.35
N ASN A 6 19.20 23.18 -59.48
CA ASN A 6 18.61 22.51 -58.32
C ASN A 6 18.08 23.56 -57.32
N ARG A 7 16.76 23.79 -57.28
CA ARG A 7 16.17 24.68 -56.28
C ARG A 7 16.07 23.92 -54.95
N LYS A 8 16.98 24.21 -54.01
CA LYS A 8 16.80 23.80 -52.62
C LYS A 8 15.62 24.60 -52.04
N PHE A 9 14.51 23.94 -51.74
CA PHE A 9 13.44 24.51 -50.92
C PHE A 9 13.96 24.66 -49.49
N LEU A 10 14.49 25.82 -49.15
CA LEU A 10 14.75 26.19 -47.76
C LEU A 10 13.44 26.71 -47.18
N THR A 11 12.59 25.78 -46.73
CA THR A 11 11.41 26.09 -45.92
C THR A 11 11.87 26.27 -44.47
N GLY A 12 12.05 27.52 -44.05
CA GLY A 12 12.26 27.86 -42.65
C GLY A 12 10.93 27.80 -41.90
N PHE A 13 10.95 27.31 -40.65
CA PHE A 13 9.82 27.42 -39.74
C PHE A 13 9.56 28.88 -39.42
N THR A 14 8.30 29.28 -39.41
CA THR A 14 7.89 30.59 -38.92
C THR A 14 7.91 30.60 -37.39
N LEU A 15 8.18 31.76 -36.79
CA LEU A 15 8.15 31.93 -35.33
C LEU A 15 6.78 31.56 -34.74
N ILE A 16 5.70 31.82 -35.48
CA ILE A 16 4.34 31.50 -35.05
C ILE A 16 4.08 29.99 -35.06
N GLU A 17 4.59 29.25 -36.04
CA GLU A 17 4.47 27.78 -36.05
C GLU A 17 5.16 27.15 -34.84
N LEU A 18 6.36 27.62 -34.49
CA LEU A 18 7.07 27.12 -33.31
C LEU A 18 6.36 27.50 -32.00
N LEU A 19 5.79 28.70 -31.94
CA LEU A 19 5.04 29.19 -30.77
C LEU A 19 3.77 28.36 -30.52
N VAL A 20 3.02 28.03 -31.57
CA VAL A 20 1.80 27.20 -31.43
C VAL A 20 2.16 25.79 -30.98
N VAL A 21 3.26 25.21 -31.47
CA VAL A 21 3.69 23.86 -31.09
C VAL A 21 4.02 23.78 -29.60
N ILE A 22 4.82 24.71 -29.07
CA ILE A 22 5.15 24.70 -27.64
C ILE A 22 3.92 24.97 -26.76
N ALA A 23 2.97 25.78 -27.24
CA ALA A 23 1.72 26.02 -26.54
C ALA A 23 0.87 24.75 -26.42
N ILE A 24 0.75 23.96 -27.51
CA ILE A 24 0.04 22.68 -27.51
C ILE A 24 0.74 21.66 -26.62
N ILE A 25 2.07 21.54 -26.70
CA ILE A 25 2.84 20.62 -25.84
C ILE A 25 2.65 20.98 -24.37
N GLY A 26 2.73 22.27 -24.02
CA GLY A 26 2.51 22.75 -22.66
C GLY A 26 1.12 22.39 -22.11
N LEU A 27 0.08 22.56 -22.94
CA LEU A 27 -1.28 22.17 -22.59
C LEU A 27 -1.42 20.66 -22.34
N LEU A 28 -0.86 19.83 -23.23
CA LEU A 28 -0.91 18.37 -23.09
C LEU A 28 -0.17 17.89 -21.84
N VAL A 29 1.02 18.42 -21.56
CA VAL A 29 1.81 18.06 -20.37
C VAL A 29 1.08 18.43 -19.08
N ALA A 30 0.42 19.59 -19.02
CA ALA A 30 -0.33 20.01 -17.84
C ALA A 30 -1.47 19.03 -17.50
N ILE A 31 -2.21 18.56 -18.51
CA ILE A 31 -3.30 17.58 -18.32
C ILE A 31 -2.72 16.22 -17.87
N VAL A 32 -1.62 15.78 -18.49
CA VAL A 32 -0.96 14.51 -18.14
C VAL A 32 -0.47 14.50 -16.70
N LEU A 33 0.12 15.60 -16.21
CA LEU A 33 0.66 15.66 -14.86
C LEU A 33 -0.40 15.44 -13.78
N VAL A 34 -1.57 16.06 -13.93
CA VAL A 34 -2.70 15.87 -13.00
C VAL A 34 -3.19 14.41 -13.00
N ALA A 35 -3.28 13.81 -14.18
CA ALA A 35 -3.71 12.42 -14.33
C ALA A 35 -2.73 11.42 -13.68
N VAL A 36 -1.42 11.65 -13.83
CA VAL A 36 -0.37 10.75 -13.29
C VAL A 36 -0.40 10.70 -11.76
N ASN A 37 -0.66 11.82 -11.08
CA ASN A 37 -0.74 11.83 -9.62
C ASN A 37 -1.86 10.95 -9.08
N SER A 38 -3.06 11.02 -9.69
CA SER A 38 -4.17 10.13 -9.34
C SER A 38 -3.85 8.66 -9.64
N ALA A 39 -3.19 8.38 -10.77
CA ALA A 39 -2.79 7.02 -11.14
C ALA A 39 -1.81 6.40 -10.13
N ARG A 40 -0.86 7.17 -9.60
CA ARG A 40 0.10 6.70 -8.57
C ARG A 40 -0.59 6.31 -7.27
N ILE A 41 -1.56 7.10 -6.82
CA ILE A 41 -2.37 6.81 -5.62
C ILE A 41 -3.10 5.48 -5.81
N LYS A 42 -3.82 5.32 -6.94
CA LYS A 42 -4.54 4.08 -7.26
C LYS A 42 -3.61 2.87 -7.34
N ALA A 43 -2.43 3.02 -7.93
CA ALA A 43 -1.46 1.94 -8.02
C ALA A 43 -0.96 1.47 -6.65
N ARG A 44 -0.73 2.41 -5.71
CA ARG A 44 -0.37 2.05 -4.32
C ARG A 44 -1.51 1.36 -3.60
N ASP A 45 -2.75 1.81 -3.77
CA ASP A 45 -3.93 1.14 -3.19
C ASP A 45 -4.13 -0.29 -3.74
N VAL A 46 -3.89 -0.50 -5.04
CA VAL A 46 -3.90 -1.85 -5.64
C VAL A 46 -2.82 -2.71 -5.02
N ARG A 47 -1.61 -2.17 -4.82
CA ARG A 47 -0.53 -2.89 -4.15
C ARG A 47 -0.87 -3.26 -2.71
N ARG A 48 -1.42 -2.33 -1.92
CA ARG A 48 -1.87 -2.60 -0.55
C ARG A 48 -2.83 -3.77 -0.48
N LYS A 49 -3.82 -3.81 -1.37
CA LYS A 49 -4.78 -4.91 -1.44
C LYS A 49 -4.13 -6.25 -1.81
N ALA A 50 -3.16 -6.23 -2.73
CA ALA A 50 -2.42 -7.43 -3.11
C ALA A 50 -1.54 -7.95 -1.95
N ASP A 51 -0.85 -7.05 -1.23
CA ASP A 51 -0.03 -7.40 -0.07
C ASP A 51 -0.91 -8.00 1.05
N LEU A 52 -2.08 -7.41 1.33
CA LEU A 52 -3.05 -7.98 2.28
C LEU A 52 -3.54 -9.38 1.90
N ALA A 53 -3.74 -9.65 0.61
CA ALA A 53 -4.11 -10.99 0.15
C ALA A 53 -2.99 -12.00 0.40
N GLN A 54 -1.72 -11.61 0.24
CA GLN A 54 -0.57 -12.47 0.57
C GLN A 54 -0.48 -12.75 2.07
N PHE A 55 -0.66 -11.72 2.91
CA PHE A 55 -0.68 -11.89 4.37
C PHE A 55 -1.82 -12.79 4.82
N TYR A 56 -3.02 -12.63 4.22
CA TYR A 56 -4.14 -13.52 4.49
C TYR A 56 -3.80 -14.98 4.20
N THR A 57 -3.22 -15.28 3.03
CA THR A 57 -2.79 -16.64 2.71
C THR A 57 -1.77 -17.17 3.72
N ALA A 58 -0.77 -16.37 4.10
CA ALA A 58 0.24 -16.78 5.08
C ALA A 58 -0.36 -17.03 6.48
N LEU A 59 -1.30 -16.20 6.93
CA LEU A 59 -2.03 -16.41 8.18
C LEU A 59 -2.83 -17.72 8.15
N MET A 60 -3.51 -18.02 7.05
CA MET A 60 -4.27 -19.27 6.94
C MET A 60 -3.37 -20.51 6.94
N LEU A 61 -2.18 -20.44 6.33
CA LEU A 61 -1.18 -21.50 6.41
C LEU A 61 -0.66 -21.69 7.84
N TYR A 62 -0.36 -20.61 8.56
CA TYR A 62 0.02 -20.69 9.97
C TYR A 62 -1.08 -21.34 10.82
N TYR A 63 -2.34 -20.95 10.59
CA TYR A 63 -3.49 -21.49 11.29
C TYR A 63 -3.69 -22.99 11.02
N ASP A 64 -3.46 -23.46 9.80
CA ASP A 64 -3.56 -24.88 9.44
C ASP A 64 -2.54 -25.72 10.24
N ASP A 65 -1.32 -25.20 10.42
CA ASP A 65 -0.25 -25.87 11.16
C ASP A 65 -0.44 -25.83 12.68
N HIS A 66 -0.92 -24.72 13.24
CA HIS A 66 -0.95 -24.48 14.69
C HIS A 66 -2.35 -24.58 15.32
N GLY A 67 -3.41 -24.47 14.52
CA GLY A 67 -4.81 -24.47 14.96
C GLY A 67 -5.27 -23.20 15.68
N TYR A 68 -4.44 -22.16 15.70
CA TYR A 68 -4.76 -20.83 16.23
C TYR A 68 -3.91 -19.75 15.54
N LEU A 69 -4.34 -18.49 15.62
CA LEU A 69 -3.53 -17.33 15.29
C LEU A 69 -3.07 -16.60 16.57
N PRO A 70 -1.82 -16.11 16.64
CA PRO A 70 -1.34 -15.39 17.81
C PRO A 70 -2.03 -14.02 17.97
N SER A 71 -2.45 -13.67 19.19
CA SER A 71 -2.77 -12.27 19.52
C SER A 71 -1.49 -11.42 19.47
N PRO A 72 -1.54 -10.15 19.03
CA PRO A 72 -0.39 -9.23 19.13
C PRO A 72 0.22 -9.14 20.53
N ASP A 73 -0.58 -9.35 21.58
CA ASP A 73 -0.11 -9.40 22.97
C ASP A 73 0.87 -10.57 23.22
N SER A 74 0.72 -11.66 22.48
CA SER A 74 1.49 -12.91 22.64
C SER A 74 2.91 -12.80 22.06
N TYR A 75 3.18 -11.77 21.25
CA TYR A 75 4.49 -11.53 20.65
C TYR A 75 4.99 -10.08 20.78
N GLY A 76 4.31 -9.23 21.57
CA GLY A 76 4.99 -8.18 22.32
C GLY A 76 4.39 -6.78 22.38
N GLU A 77 3.07 -6.59 22.35
CA GLU A 77 2.48 -5.30 22.73
C GLU A 77 1.68 -5.43 24.04
N ASN A 78 1.68 -4.37 24.86
CA ASN A 78 1.23 -4.39 26.25
C ASN A 78 -0.27 -4.72 26.38
N GLY A 79 -0.59 -6.00 26.59
CA GLY A 79 -1.70 -6.49 27.40
C GLY A 79 -3.10 -6.33 26.82
N ALA A 80 -3.74 -7.48 26.58
CA ALA A 80 -5.17 -7.66 26.33
C ALA A 80 -5.74 -6.77 25.21
N GLY A 81 -5.38 -7.12 23.99
CA GLY A 81 -6.02 -6.62 22.79
C GLY A 81 -5.29 -5.44 22.16
N ALA A 82 -3.97 -5.53 22.02
CA ALA A 82 -3.19 -4.61 21.22
C ALA A 82 -3.28 -4.93 19.70
N TRP A 83 -3.14 -3.91 18.86
CA TRP A 83 -3.10 -4.04 17.41
C TRP A 83 -1.66 -4.13 16.93
N ASP A 84 -1.40 -4.99 15.94
CA ASP A 84 -0.09 -5.07 15.30
C ASP A 84 -0.10 -4.22 14.02
N TYR A 85 0.88 -3.32 13.88
CA TYR A 85 0.95 -2.37 12.76
C TYR A 85 2.27 -2.45 12.00
N SER A 86 2.22 -2.35 10.67
CA SER A 86 3.42 -2.29 9.81
C SER A 86 4.15 -0.94 9.83
N THR A 87 4.26 -0.30 11.00
CA THR A 87 4.94 0.99 11.13
C THR A 87 6.45 0.84 11.08
N GLN A 88 7.13 1.85 10.57
CA GLN A 88 8.58 1.95 10.66
C GLN A 88 8.92 2.55 12.02
N ASP A 89 8.97 1.76 13.10
CA ASP A 89 9.45 2.26 14.39
C ASP A 89 10.95 2.65 14.26
N PRO A 90 11.32 3.92 14.46
CA PRO A 90 12.72 4.34 14.42
C PRO A 90 13.57 3.86 15.62
N ASN A 91 12.96 3.35 16.69
CA ASN A 91 13.65 2.84 17.89
C ASN A 91 13.64 1.31 17.99
N ASN A 92 13.39 0.65 16.86
CA ASN A 92 13.12 -0.77 16.68
C ASN A 92 13.89 -1.70 17.64
N ASN A 93 13.18 -2.21 18.66
CA ASN A 93 13.56 -3.42 19.40
C ASN A 93 13.24 -4.69 18.60
N GLY A 94 13.29 -4.63 17.27
CA GLY A 94 13.20 -5.79 16.36
C GLY A 94 11.81 -6.37 16.17
N LYS A 95 10.73 -5.66 16.47
CA LYS A 95 9.36 -6.18 16.25
C LYS A 95 8.86 -5.79 14.88
N TYR A 96 8.73 -6.78 14.02
CA TYR A 96 8.20 -6.60 12.67
C TYR A 96 6.74 -7.03 12.63
N PHE A 97 5.91 -6.27 11.93
CA PHE A 97 4.50 -6.62 11.70
C PHE A 97 4.38 -8.07 11.23
N LEU A 98 3.55 -8.87 11.90
CA LEU A 98 3.38 -10.30 11.65
C LEU A 98 4.69 -11.11 11.63
N GLU A 99 5.66 -10.79 12.48
CA GLU A 99 6.97 -11.47 12.55
C GLU A 99 6.86 -13.00 12.68
N PHE A 100 5.83 -13.52 13.34
CA PHE A 100 5.60 -14.95 13.49
C PHE A 100 5.34 -15.70 12.16
N LEU A 101 5.05 -14.98 11.07
CA LEU A 101 4.91 -15.56 9.74
C LEU A 101 6.26 -15.71 9.02
N GLU A 102 7.28 -14.96 9.44
CA GLU A 102 8.61 -15.00 8.83
C GLU A 102 9.49 -16.09 9.45
N PRO A 103 10.38 -16.73 8.68
CA PRO A 103 10.42 -16.80 7.22
C PRO A 103 9.56 -17.95 6.64
N GLN A 104 8.91 -18.74 7.50
CA GLN A 104 8.32 -20.03 7.11
C GLN A 104 7.10 -19.90 6.21
N TYR A 105 6.22 -18.93 6.48
CA TYR A 105 4.94 -18.76 5.77
C TYR A 105 5.00 -17.62 4.75
N ILE A 106 5.90 -16.67 4.95
CA ILE A 106 6.19 -15.59 4.02
C ILE A 106 7.67 -15.23 4.09
N ALA A 107 8.29 -14.99 2.94
CA ALA A 107 9.73 -14.72 2.88
C ALA A 107 10.14 -13.44 3.62
N LYS A 108 9.27 -12.43 3.56
CA LYS A 108 9.35 -11.18 4.30
C LYS A 108 8.02 -10.46 4.22
N VAL A 109 7.49 -10.02 5.35
CA VAL A 109 6.30 -9.21 5.44
C VAL A 109 6.61 -7.81 4.87
N GLY A 110 5.75 -7.37 3.95
CA GLY A 110 5.90 -6.10 3.27
C GLY A 110 5.54 -4.92 4.19
N LEU A 111 6.20 -3.79 3.97
CA LEU A 111 5.81 -2.49 4.53
C LEU A 111 4.92 -1.75 3.53
N ASP A 112 4.07 -0.85 4.03
CA ASP A 112 3.27 0.03 3.18
C ASP A 112 4.17 0.81 2.18
N PRO A 113 3.73 1.07 0.93
CA PRO A 113 4.55 1.78 -0.05
C PRO A 113 4.99 3.20 0.35
N ILE A 114 4.25 3.86 1.25
CA ILE A 114 4.60 5.16 1.83
C ILE A 114 5.15 4.97 3.25
N ASN A 115 4.51 4.09 4.03
CA ASN A 115 4.84 3.78 5.43
C ASN A 115 5.25 5.00 6.27
N ASN A 116 4.39 6.01 6.28
CA ASN A 116 4.57 7.21 7.09
C ASN A 116 3.81 7.17 8.43
N GLY A 117 3.23 6.02 8.78
CA GLY A 117 2.59 5.79 10.07
C GLY A 117 3.64 5.55 11.15
N VAL A 118 3.51 6.27 12.26
CA VAL A 118 4.29 6.04 13.50
C VAL A 118 3.26 5.91 14.62
N GLY A 119 3.25 4.80 15.36
CA GLY A 119 2.28 4.52 16.44
C GLY A 119 0.88 4.08 15.96
N ASP A 120 -0.14 4.32 16.78
CA ASP A 120 -1.54 3.90 16.55
C ASP A 120 -2.16 4.56 15.30
N VAL A 121 -1.97 3.94 14.14
CA VAL A 121 -2.57 4.41 12.88
C VAL A 121 -4.10 4.28 12.89
N PHE A 122 -4.66 3.37 13.70
CA PHE A 122 -6.07 3.01 13.71
C PHE A 122 -6.98 4.03 14.40
N PHE A 123 -6.60 4.50 15.59
CA PHE A 123 -7.40 5.38 16.43
C PHE A 123 -6.96 6.85 16.32
N GLY A 124 -7.00 7.39 15.10
CA GLY A 124 -6.74 8.80 14.84
C GLY A 124 -5.34 9.13 14.31
N GLY A 125 -4.50 8.12 14.05
CA GLY A 125 -3.23 8.31 13.38
C GLY A 125 -3.37 8.75 11.92
N THR A 126 -2.43 9.57 11.46
CA THR A 126 -2.44 10.23 10.13
C THR A 126 -1.65 9.47 9.06
N GLY A 127 -1.11 8.29 9.37
CA GLY A 127 -0.25 7.53 8.45
C GLY A 127 -0.93 6.34 7.74
N TYR A 128 -0.22 5.79 6.76
CA TYR A 128 -0.60 4.59 6.01
C TYR A 128 0.25 3.40 6.48
N ALA A 129 -0.42 2.35 6.96
CA ALA A 129 0.20 1.09 7.36
C ALA A 129 -0.81 -0.07 7.21
N TYR A 130 -0.30 -1.29 7.27
CA TYR A 130 -1.08 -2.50 7.50
C TYR A 130 -1.36 -2.66 8.99
N ALA A 131 -2.52 -3.24 9.31
CA ALA A 131 -2.97 -3.49 10.66
C ALA A 131 -3.52 -4.91 10.78
N TYR A 132 -3.16 -5.59 11.87
CA TYR A 132 -3.62 -6.93 12.20
C TYR A 132 -4.12 -6.97 13.65
N TYR A 133 -5.17 -7.75 13.88
CA TYR A 133 -5.72 -7.99 15.20
C TYR A 133 -6.34 -9.37 15.31
N CYS A 134 -6.13 -10.05 16.43
CA CYS A 134 -6.81 -11.31 16.76
C CYS A 134 -7.64 -11.13 18.02
N TYR A 135 -8.95 -11.30 17.92
CA TYR A 135 -9.88 -11.15 19.04
C TYR A 135 -9.95 -12.43 19.86
N THR A 136 -9.39 -12.38 21.09
CA THR A 136 -9.45 -13.48 22.07
C THR A 136 -10.65 -13.36 23.03
N ALA A 137 -11.28 -12.18 23.12
CA ALA A 137 -12.33 -11.89 24.09
C ALA A 137 -13.74 -11.96 23.49
N ALA A 138 -14.65 -12.64 24.21
CA ALA A 138 -16.00 -12.96 23.73
C ALA A 138 -16.96 -11.77 23.58
N TRP A 139 -16.66 -10.62 24.17
CA TRP A 139 -17.56 -9.45 24.19
C TRP A 139 -17.42 -8.51 22.99
N ALA A 140 -16.40 -8.71 22.15
CA ALA A 140 -16.23 -7.97 20.89
C ALA A 140 -16.56 -8.88 19.69
N HIS A 141 -15.66 -9.81 19.37
CA HIS A 141 -15.80 -10.77 18.27
C HIS A 141 -15.02 -12.07 18.60
N PRO A 142 -15.62 -13.06 19.31
CA PRO A 142 -14.88 -14.24 19.77
C PRO A 142 -14.27 -15.01 18.60
N ASP A 143 -13.00 -15.40 18.73
CA ASP A 143 -12.30 -16.23 17.75
C ASP A 143 -12.48 -15.69 16.33
N THR A 144 -12.12 -14.41 16.16
CA THR A 144 -12.01 -13.81 14.84
C THR A 144 -10.75 -12.99 14.72
N PHE A 145 -10.25 -12.82 13.50
CA PHE A 145 -9.19 -11.87 13.23
C PHE A 145 -9.64 -10.80 12.24
N LEU A 146 -8.95 -9.66 12.30
CA LEU A 146 -9.08 -8.55 11.37
C LEU A 146 -7.72 -8.25 10.75
N LEU A 147 -7.73 -8.00 9.45
CA LEU A 147 -6.56 -7.61 8.68
C LEU A 147 -6.97 -6.49 7.72
N GLY A 148 -6.23 -5.39 7.71
CA GLY A 148 -6.58 -4.24 6.88
C GLY A 148 -5.43 -3.28 6.57
N ALA A 149 -5.71 -2.35 5.67
CA ALA A 149 -4.81 -1.27 5.28
C ALA A 149 -5.62 0.01 5.11
N LYS A 150 -5.00 1.15 5.39
CA LYS A 150 -5.59 2.45 5.09
C LYS A 150 -5.32 2.79 3.63
N LEU A 151 -6.38 3.02 2.85
CA LEU A 151 -6.27 3.41 1.44
C LEU A 151 -6.12 4.92 1.34
N GLU A 152 -5.27 5.36 0.41
CA GLU A 152 -5.07 6.79 0.14
C GLU A 152 -6.27 7.39 -0.56
N ASN A 153 -6.87 6.65 -1.49
CA ASN A 153 -8.07 7.10 -2.17
C ASN A 153 -9.27 7.05 -1.21
N GLY A 154 -9.74 8.22 -0.78
CA GLY A 154 -10.86 8.35 0.15
C GLY A 154 -10.48 8.30 1.63
N ASN A 155 -9.21 8.08 1.96
CA ASN A 155 -8.72 8.03 3.35
C ASN A 155 -9.53 7.07 4.24
N VAL A 156 -9.86 5.89 3.68
CA VAL A 156 -10.70 4.89 4.33
C VAL A 156 -9.89 3.65 4.70
N TRP A 157 -10.26 3.02 5.81
CA TRP A 157 -9.77 1.69 6.14
C TRP A 157 -10.44 0.66 5.24
N TRP A 158 -9.60 -0.19 4.62
CA TRP A 158 -10.06 -1.33 3.86
C TRP A 158 -9.63 -2.60 4.58
N TYR A 159 -10.60 -3.38 4.99
CA TYR A 159 -10.41 -4.70 5.57
C TYR A 159 -10.59 -5.72 4.47
N GLY A 160 -9.71 -6.72 4.41
CA GLY A 160 -9.75 -7.80 3.40
C GLY A 160 -11.02 -8.65 3.42
N GLY A 161 -11.95 -8.35 4.32
CA GLY A 161 -13.25 -8.96 4.54
C GLY A 161 -13.85 -8.46 5.85
N ASN A 162 -15.04 -8.97 6.21
CA ASN A 162 -15.54 -8.88 7.59
C ASN A 162 -14.62 -9.64 8.56
N TYR A 163 -14.90 -9.57 9.86
CA TYR A 163 -14.27 -10.45 10.87
C TYR A 163 -14.26 -11.90 10.41
N ILE A 164 -13.07 -12.49 10.30
CA ILE A 164 -12.89 -13.84 9.78
C ILE A 164 -12.78 -14.80 10.96
N PRO A 165 -13.63 -15.84 11.04
CA PRO A 165 -13.65 -16.75 12.19
C PRO A 165 -12.42 -17.65 12.21
N VAL A 166 -11.58 -17.50 13.23
CA VAL A 166 -10.40 -18.33 13.53
C VAL A 166 -10.11 -18.29 15.03
N LYS A 167 -9.61 -19.38 15.60
CA LYS A 167 -9.19 -19.36 17.01
C LYS A 167 -8.00 -18.43 17.21
N CYS A 168 -8.07 -17.56 18.22
CA CYS A 168 -6.98 -16.65 18.61
C CYS A 168 -6.35 -17.11 19.94
N LYS A 169 -5.04 -16.94 20.12
CA LYS A 169 -4.34 -17.32 21.36
C LYS A 169 -3.21 -16.39 21.76
#